data_AF-A0A511TGJ5-F1
#
_entry.id   AF-A0A511TGJ5-F1
#
_cell.length_a   1.000
_cell.length_b   1.000
_cell.length_c   1.000
_cell.angle_alpha   90.00
_cell.angle_beta   90.00
_cell.angle_gamma   90.00
#
_symmetry.space_group_name_H-M   'P 1'
#
loop_
_entity.id
_entity.type
_entity.pdbx_description
1 polymer ?
#
loop_
_entity_poly.entity_id
_entity_poly.type
_entity_poly.pdbx_seq_one_letter_code
_entity_poly.pdbx_strand_id
1 'polypeptide(L)'
;MTDVAGTKTEKIRQQELRQPDTFQKVGNDARDWLAQRQKLIGIVVAVIILGGVGAGIASELSKRGEEKASQALGQALSVLDRPIDGVQPAQPGDTETPFKSVKERDEALVKALTDFRKEHGGTRSATTAALSLGEAQFRLGNFADAQASFGDFLKGAAQNDPLRAGAFEGQGYAFEAEKKFDEALKAFEQMGAAGGGEFLAGMGDYHKGRMLIAQDKKDEAASVLSKVSTDHPNTTAARLSSERLAVLASQGVKIPVPAQPAVTGTDAG
;
A
#
# COMPACT_ATOMS: atom_id res chain seq x y z
N MET A 1 -30.90 -85.08 -6.47
CA MET A 1 -29.89 -84.11 -6.94
C MET A 1 -30.04 -82.86 -6.09
N THR A 2 -28.89 -82.31 -5.66
CA THR A 2 -28.68 -80.99 -5.03
C THR A 2 -29.34 -80.70 -3.68
N ASP A 3 -28.86 -81.39 -2.65
CA ASP A 3 -28.43 -80.74 -1.40
C ASP A 3 -27.12 -79.96 -1.69
N VAL A 4 -26.69 -79.03 -0.82
CA VAL A 4 -25.45 -78.20 -0.86
C VAL A 4 -25.61 -76.69 -1.22
N ALA A 5 -26.79 -76.17 -1.55
CA ALA A 5 -26.93 -74.71 -1.81
C ALA A 5 -27.27 -73.85 -0.56
N GLY A 6 -27.87 -74.45 0.48
CA GLY A 6 -28.37 -73.70 1.65
C GLY A 6 -27.33 -73.39 2.73
N THR A 7 -26.36 -74.28 2.95
CA THR A 7 -25.46 -74.21 4.10
C THR A 7 -24.29 -73.24 3.94
N LYS A 8 -23.91 -72.88 2.71
CA LYS A 8 -22.84 -71.91 2.45
C LYS A 8 -23.32 -70.46 2.60
N THR A 9 -24.55 -70.18 2.14
CA THR A 9 -25.14 -68.83 2.10
C THR A 9 -25.64 -68.35 3.48
N GLU A 10 -26.00 -69.27 4.39
CA GLU A 10 -26.31 -68.94 5.79
C GLU A 10 -25.05 -68.70 6.63
N LYS A 11 -23.99 -69.49 6.42
CA LYS A 11 -22.71 -69.31 7.12
C LYS A 11 -22.02 -67.99 6.75
N ILE A 12 -22.06 -67.58 5.48
CA ILE A 12 -21.48 -66.30 5.04
C ILE A 12 -22.26 -65.12 5.66
N ARG A 13 -23.59 -65.17 5.70
CA ARG A 13 -24.43 -64.14 6.34
C ARG A 13 -24.26 -64.06 7.87
N GLN A 14 -24.08 -65.19 8.56
CA GLN A 14 -23.78 -65.17 10.01
C GLN A 14 -22.35 -64.70 10.33
N GLN A 15 -21.39 -64.87 9.41
CA GLN A 15 -20.01 -64.40 9.59
C GLN A 15 -19.87 -62.89 9.37
N GLU A 16 -20.63 -62.32 8.44
CA GLU A 16 -20.63 -60.86 8.19
C GLU A 16 -21.40 -60.07 9.25
N LEU A 17 -22.42 -60.65 9.89
CA LEU A 17 -23.13 -60.07 11.05
C LEU A 17 -22.36 -60.16 12.39
N ARG A 18 -21.19 -60.81 12.42
CA ARG A 18 -20.38 -61.04 13.63
C ARG A 18 -19.04 -60.30 13.64
N GLN A 19 -18.69 -59.60 12.57
CA GLN A 19 -17.56 -58.69 12.62
C GLN A 19 -18.04 -57.36 13.15
N PRO A 20 -17.38 -56.76 14.17
CA PRO A 20 -17.75 -55.43 14.62
C PRO A 20 -17.67 -54.50 13.42
N ASP A 21 -18.81 -53.88 13.07
CA ASP A 21 -18.94 -52.95 11.96
C ASP A 21 -17.74 -52.00 11.97
N THR A 22 -17.15 -51.74 10.82
CA THR A 22 -15.93 -50.92 10.70
C THR A 22 -16.07 -49.57 11.43
N PHE A 23 -17.30 -49.05 11.54
CA PHE A 23 -17.68 -47.90 12.36
C PHE A 23 -17.48 -48.08 13.87
N GLN A 24 -17.78 -49.25 14.44
CA GLN A 24 -17.61 -49.53 15.87
C GLN A 24 -16.13 -49.66 16.25
N LYS A 25 -15.31 -50.27 15.39
CA LYS A 25 -13.85 -50.35 15.57
C LYS A 25 -13.21 -48.97 15.48
N VAL A 26 -13.50 -48.22 14.42
CA VAL A 26 -13.02 -46.84 14.27
C VAL A 26 -13.48 -45.95 15.44
N GLY A 27 -14.70 -46.15 15.94
CA GLY A 27 -15.22 -45.43 17.11
C GLY A 27 -14.55 -45.81 18.43
N ASN A 28 -14.25 -47.10 18.65
CA ASN A 28 -13.57 -47.56 19.86
C ASN A 28 -12.08 -47.21 19.84
N ASP A 29 -11.40 -47.36 18.69
CA ASP A 29 -10.00 -46.95 18.50
C ASP A 29 -9.85 -45.42 18.69
N ALA A 30 -10.82 -44.63 18.21
CA ALA A 30 -10.87 -43.19 18.45
C ALA A 30 -11.07 -42.84 19.93
N ARG A 31 -11.91 -43.58 20.66
CA ARG A 31 -12.13 -43.39 22.10
C ARG A 31 -10.90 -43.73 22.93
N ASP A 32 -10.24 -44.85 22.64
CA ASP A 32 -9.02 -45.26 23.35
C ASP A 32 -7.87 -44.29 23.05
N TRP A 33 -7.75 -43.82 21.81
CA TRP A 33 -6.81 -42.75 21.43
C TRP A 33 -7.09 -41.43 22.17
N LEU A 34 -8.37 -41.04 22.26
CA LEU A 34 -8.78 -39.84 22.99
C LEU A 34 -8.47 -39.98 24.49
N ALA A 35 -8.80 -41.13 25.09
CA ALA A 35 -8.59 -41.40 26.51
C ALA A 35 -7.09 -41.44 26.86
N GLN A 36 -6.26 -42.02 25.98
CA GLN A 36 -4.81 -42.08 26.16
C GLN A 36 -4.14 -40.70 26.00
N ARG A 37 -4.72 -39.82 25.16
CA ARG A 37 -4.20 -38.46 24.89
C ARG A 37 -4.99 -37.33 25.54
N GLN A 38 -5.98 -37.62 26.39
CA GLN A 38 -6.93 -36.63 26.93
C GLN A 38 -6.23 -35.45 27.64
N LYS A 39 -5.12 -35.69 28.35
CA LYS A 39 -4.34 -34.63 29.01
C LYS A 39 -3.68 -33.70 27.99
N LEU A 40 -3.10 -34.26 26.92
CA LEU A 40 -2.49 -33.47 25.85
C LEU A 40 -3.56 -32.70 25.05
N ILE A 41 -4.69 -33.33 24.75
CA ILE A 41 -5.83 -32.68 24.09
C ILE A 41 -6.35 -31.52 24.94
N GLY A 42 -6.51 -31.74 26.26
CA GLY A 42 -6.92 -30.69 27.19
C GLY A 42 -5.95 -29.51 27.23
N ILE A 43 -4.64 -29.75 27.22
CA ILE A 43 -3.63 -28.68 27.16
C ILE A 43 -3.72 -27.92 25.82
N VAL A 44 -3.82 -28.63 24.69
CA VAL A 44 -3.94 -28.00 23.37
C VAL A 44 -5.20 -27.15 23.28
N VAL A 45 -6.35 -27.65 23.73
CA VAL A 45 -7.60 -26.89 23.77
C VAL A 45 -7.48 -25.67 24.68
N ALA A 46 -6.86 -25.81 25.85
CA ALA A 46 -6.64 -24.67 26.75
C ALA A 46 -5.73 -23.60 26.13
N VAL A 47 -4.67 -23.99 25.43
CA VAL A 47 -3.78 -23.05 24.71
C VAL A 47 -4.53 -22.34 23.58
N ILE A 48 -5.37 -23.04 22.82
CA ILE A 48 -6.19 -22.44 21.76
C ILE A 48 -7.17 -21.43 22.35
N ILE A 49 -7.86 -21.77 23.45
CA ILE A 49 -8.81 -20.87 24.12
C ILE A 49 -8.09 -19.63 24.65
N LEU A 50 -6.97 -19.80 25.36
CA LEU A 50 -6.18 -18.68 25.89
C LEU A 50 -5.63 -17.79 24.76
N GLY A 51 -5.15 -18.40 23.67
CA GLY A 51 -4.73 -17.68 22.48
C GLY A 51 -5.87 -16.88 21.85
N GLY A 52 -7.06 -17.48 21.72
CA GLY A 52 -8.25 -16.81 21.18
C GLY A 52 -8.75 -15.67 22.05
N VAL A 53 -8.80 -15.86 23.38
CA VAL A 53 -9.18 -14.80 24.33
C VAL A 53 -8.16 -13.67 24.33
N GLY A 54 -6.86 -14.00 24.33
CA GLY A 54 -5.78 -13.02 24.23
C GLY A 54 -5.85 -12.20 22.94
N ALA A 55 -6.05 -12.88 21.79
CA ALA A 55 -6.25 -12.21 20.50
C ALA A 55 -7.51 -11.33 20.49
N GLY A 56 -8.61 -11.78 21.10
CA GLY A 56 -9.84 -11.01 21.24
C GLY A 56 -9.63 -9.71 22.02
N ILE A 57 -9.01 -9.79 23.20
CA ILE A 57 -8.69 -8.62 24.04
C ILE A 57 -7.74 -7.67 23.30
N ALA A 58 -6.68 -8.19 22.68
CA ALA A 58 -5.74 -7.38 21.90
C ALA A 58 -6.43 -6.66 20.73
N SER A 59 -7.35 -7.34 20.04
CA SER A 59 -8.10 -6.77 18.92
C SER A 59 -9.07 -5.67 19.34
N GLU A 60 -9.67 -5.78 20.53
CA GLU A 60 -10.59 -4.77 21.05
C GLU A 60 -9.84 -3.53 21.56
N LEU A 61 -8.70 -3.74 22.24
CA LEU A 61 -7.82 -2.66 22.66
C LEU A 61 -7.23 -1.90 21.47
N SER A 62 -6.80 -2.62 20.42
CA SER A 62 -6.27 -1.97 19.22
C SER A 62 -7.33 -1.16 18.48
N LYS A 63 -8.57 -1.68 18.35
CA LYS A 63 -9.70 -0.93 17.76
C LYS A 63 -10.00 0.36 18.51
N ARG A 64 -10.08 0.30 19.85
CA ARG A 64 -10.32 1.50 20.69
C ARG A 64 -9.17 2.49 20.61
N GLY A 65 -7.93 1.99 20.54
CA GLY A 65 -6.75 2.82 20.31
C GLY A 65 -6.81 3.53 18.96
N GLU A 66 -7.19 2.80 17.90
CA GLU A 66 -7.34 3.34 16.55
C GLU A 66 -8.47 4.38 16.46
N GLU A 67 -9.62 4.13 17.09
CA GLU A 67 -10.74 5.07 17.09
C GLU A 67 -10.35 6.40 17.74
N LYS A 68 -9.67 6.35 18.89
CA LYS A 68 -9.13 7.54 19.56
C LYS A 68 -8.07 8.24 18.72
N ALA A 69 -7.17 7.49 18.10
CA ALA A 69 -6.13 8.05 17.24
C ALA A 69 -6.73 8.71 15.99
N SER A 70 -7.79 8.15 15.41
CA SER A 70 -8.48 8.74 14.26
C SER A 70 -9.14 10.08 14.61
N GLN A 71 -9.80 10.16 15.78
CA GLN A 71 -10.37 11.41 16.28
C GLN A 71 -9.28 12.46 16.56
N ALA A 72 -8.19 12.05 17.21
CA ALA A 72 -7.06 12.94 17.50
C ALA A 72 -6.33 13.39 16.22
N LEU A 73 -6.25 12.53 15.20
CA LEU A 73 -5.71 12.91 13.89
C LEU A 73 -6.57 13.99 13.23
N GLY A 74 -7.90 13.82 13.26
CA GLY A 74 -8.82 14.85 12.77
C GLY A 74 -8.61 16.20 13.46
N GLN A 75 -8.40 16.20 14.77
CA GLN A 75 -8.06 17.42 15.52
C GLN A 75 -6.70 17.99 15.12
N ALA A 76 -5.67 17.16 14.99
CA ALA A 76 -4.34 17.61 14.57
C ALA A 76 -4.35 18.21 13.15
N LEU A 77 -5.21 17.70 12.26
CA LEU A 77 -5.35 18.19 10.89
C LEU A 77 -6.18 19.48 10.78
N SER A 78 -6.91 19.90 11.81
CA SER A 78 -7.67 21.16 11.81
C SER A 78 -6.80 22.41 11.58
N VAL A 79 -5.48 22.28 11.78
CA VAL A 79 -4.48 23.29 11.38
C VAL A 79 -4.61 23.67 9.90
N LEU A 80 -5.03 22.75 9.04
CA LEU A 80 -5.21 23.02 7.61
C LEU A 80 -6.42 23.90 7.30
N ASP A 81 -7.47 23.82 8.14
CA ASP A 81 -8.72 24.55 7.96
C ASP A 81 -8.62 26.01 8.39
N ARG A 82 -7.68 26.31 9.30
CA ARG A 82 -7.46 27.67 9.80
C ARG A 82 -7.00 28.60 8.66
N PRO A 83 -7.66 29.76 8.47
CA PRO A 83 -7.41 30.64 7.34
C PRO A 83 -6.02 31.25 7.38
N ILE A 84 -5.55 31.67 6.20
CA ILE A 84 -4.35 32.48 6.04
C ILE A 84 -4.79 33.91 5.74
N ASP A 85 -4.25 34.86 6.52
CA ASP A 85 -4.55 36.28 6.40
C ASP A 85 -4.31 36.80 4.96
N GLY A 86 -5.28 37.54 4.44
CA GLY A 86 -5.26 38.05 3.06
C GLY A 86 -5.43 37.01 1.95
N VAL A 87 -5.57 35.71 2.24
CA VAL A 87 -5.77 34.65 1.22
C VAL A 87 -7.20 34.12 1.23
N GLN A 88 -7.71 33.77 2.40
CA GLN A 88 -9.10 33.32 2.60
C GLN A 88 -9.80 34.21 3.63
N PRO A 89 -11.05 34.64 3.37
CA PRO A 89 -11.84 35.31 4.40
C PRO A 89 -12.17 34.31 5.51
N ALA A 90 -12.06 34.78 6.76
CA ALA A 90 -12.49 34.02 7.93
C ALA A 90 -13.98 33.64 7.79
N GLN A 91 -14.31 32.40 8.11
CA GLN A 91 -15.67 31.87 8.05
C GLN A 91 -16.41 32.10 9.37
N PRO A 92 -17.76 32.20 9.35
CA PRO A 92 -18.54 32.21 10.57
C PRO A 92 -18.28 30.94 11.40
N GLY A 93 -17.68 31.11 12.58
CA GLY A 93 -17.27 29.99 13.44
C GLY A 93 -15.77 29.89 13.68
N ASP A 94 -14.95 30.64 12.94
CA ASP A 94 -13.51 30.72 13.19
C ASP A 94 -13.27 31.39 14.56
N THR A 95 -12.66 30.64 15.47
CA THR A 95 -12.34 31.11 16.83
C THR A 95 -10.86 31.39 17.03
N GLU A 96 -10.00 30.84 16.16
CA GLU A 96 -8.56 31.05 16.19
C GLU A 96 -8.15 32.21 15.26
N THR A 97 -7.11 32.95 15.66
CA THR A 97 -6.52 33.99 14.81
C THR A 97 -5.97 33.38 13.53
N PRO A 98 -6.16 33.94 12.32
CA PRO A 98 -5.58 33.40 11.09
C PRO A 98 -4.05 33.20 11.14
N PHE A 99 -3.51 32.31 10.31
CA PHE A 99 -2.07 32.23 10.06
C PHE A 99 -1.61 33.42 9.21
N LYS A 100 -0.39 33.91 9.42
CA LYS A 100 0.18 35.02 8.64
C LYS A 100 0.70 34.56 7.28
N SER A 101 0.97 33.26 7.12
CA SER A 101 1.52 32.70 5.89
C SER A 101 1.29 31.19 5.78
N VAL A 102 1.46 30.65 4.57
CA VAL A 102 1.50 29.19 4.33
C VAL A 102 2.62 28.53 5.14
N LYS A 103 3.78 29.19 5.25
CA LYS A 103 4.92 28.69 6.02
C LYS A 103 4.57 28.50 7.51
N GLU A 104 3.93 29.48 8.13
CA GLU A 104 3.53 29.40 9.54
C GLU A 104 2.53 28.26 9.77
N ARG A 105 1.59 28.06 8.84
CA ARG A 105 0.65 26.92 8.90
C ARG A 105 1.36 25.59 8.75
N ASP A 106 2.33 25.47 7.84
CA ASP A 106 3.11 24.25 7.65
C ASP A 106 3.98 23.94 8.88
N GLU A 107 4.58 24.95 9.52
CA GLU A 107 5.32 24.78 10.79
C GLU A 107 4.40 24.28 11.92
N ALA A 108 3.19 24.85 12.03
CA ALA A 108 2.19 24.40 12.98
C ALA A 108 1.72 22.96 12.70
N LEU A 109 1.55 22.60 11.43
CA LEU A 109 1.11 21.27 11.00
C LEU A 109 2.18 20.22 11.28
N VAL A 110 3.45 20.53 11.00
CA VAL A 110 4.58 19.67 11.36
C VAL A 110 4.58 19.40 12.86
N LYS A 111 4.47 20.45 13.68
CA LYS A 111 4.40 20.29 15.13
C LYS A 111 3.23 19.40 15.55
N ALA A 112 2.01 19.69 15.09
CA ALA A 112 0.81 18.95 15.45
C ALA A 112 0.90 17.46 15.07
N LEU A 113 1.36 17.16 13.85
CA LEU A 113 1.46 15.77 13.37
C LEU A 113 2.66 15.02 13.99
N THR A 114 3.76 15.70 14.30
CA THR A 114 4.87 15.09 15.06
C THR A 114 4.43 14.71 16.47
N ASP A 115 3.76 15.61 17.20
CA ASP A 115 3.25 15.34 18.54
C ASP A 115 2.20 14.21 18.50
N PHE A 116 1.25 14.28 17.57
CA PHE A 116 0.25 13.23 17.36
C PHE A 116 0.87 11.85 17.10
N ARG A 117 1.84 11.75 16.18
CA ARG A 117 2.50 10.46 15.86
C ARG A 117 3.30 9.91 17.03
N LYS A 118 3.86 10.77 17.88
CA LYS A 118 4.55 10.36 19.11
C LYS A 118 3.59 9.74 20.12
N GLU A 119 2.40 10.30 20.27
CA GLU A 119 1.38 9.83 21.23
C GLU A 119 0.60 8.61 20.72
N HIS A 120 0.36 8.53 19.41
CA HIS A 120 -0.48 7.51 18.78
C HIS A 120 0.30 6.52 17.91
N GLY A 121 1.60 6.36 18.17
CA GLY A 121 2.48 5.45 17.43
C GLY A 121 1.92 4.02 17.34
N GLY A 122 2.12 3.38 16.18
CA GLY A 122 1.64 2.02 15.91
C GLY A 122 0.17 1.89 15.47
N THR A 123 -0.57 3.01 15.43
CA THR A 123 -1.93 3.06 14.85
C THR A 123 -1.87 3.29 13.33
N ARG A 124 -2.91 2.89 12.61
CA ARG A 124 -3.08 3.22 11.18
C ARG A 124 -3.18 4.72 10.99
N SER A 125 -3.85 5.43 11.89
CA SER A 125 -3.91 6.89 11.90
C SER A 125 -2.52 7.53 11.98
N ALA A 126 -1.60 7.02 12.82
CA ALA A 126 -0.22 7.50 12.86
C ALA A 126 0.58 7.22 11.59
N THR A 127 0.30 6.10 10.90
CA THR A 127 0.82 5.83 9.55
C THR A 127 0.28 6.86 8.55
N THR A 128 -1.03 7.08 8.51
CA THR A 128 -1.67 8.05 7.60
C THR A 128 -1.15 9.47 7.82
N ALA A 129 -0.98 9.89 9.08
CA ALA A 129 -0.42 11.19 9.43
C ALA A 129 0.99 11.43 8.88
N ALA A 130 1.78 10.37 8.68
CA ALA A 130 3.14 10.48 8.17
C ALA A 130 3.19 11.05 6.74
N LEU A 131 2.14 10.82 5.93
CA LEU A 131 2.07 11.37 4.58
C LEU A 131 1.97 12.90 4.60
N SER A 132 0.97 13.44 5.30
CA SER A 132 0.77 14.90 5.41
C SER A 132 1.92 15.59 6.15
N LEU A 133 2.54 14.90 7.12
CA LEU A 133 3.76 15.38 7.78
C LEU A 133 4.91 15.52 6.76
N GLY A 134 5.12 14.51 5.93
CA GLY A 134 6.15 14.54 4.89
C GLY A 134 5.92 15.65 3.87
N GLU A 135 4.68 15.87 3.44
CA GLU A 135 4.33 16.96 2.52
C GLU A 135 4.61 18.34 3.13
N ALA A 136 4.26 18.56 4.39
CA ALA A 136 4.53 19.82 5.09
C ALA A 136 6.04 20.04 5.27
N GLN A 137 6.78 19.01 5.68
CA GLN A 137 8.24 19.05 5.78
C GLN A 137 8.89 19.37 4.43
N PHE A 138 8.40 18.77 3.34
CA PHE A 138 8.89 19.06 1.99
C PHE A 138 8.66 20.52 1.61
N ARG A 139 7.46 21.07 1.85
CA ARG A 139 7.15 22.49 1.57
C ARG A 139 8.02 23.46 2.38
N LEU A 140 8.45 23.06 3.59
CA LEU A 140 9.39 23.82 4.42
C LEU A 140 10.85 23.67 3.99
N GLY A 141 11.15 22.80 3.03
CA GLY A 141 12.52 22.50 2.59
C GLY A 141 13.27 21.51 3.49
N ASN A 142 12.58 20.87 4.44
CA ASN A 142 13.14 19.87 5.35
C ASN A 142 13.16 18.50 4.64
N PHE A 143 13.92 18.38 3.56
CA PHE A 143 13.86 17.23 2.64
C PHE A 143 14.21 15.88 3.29
N ALA A 144 15.20 15.86 4.19
CA ALA A 144 15.58 14.64 4.90
C ALA A 144 14.45 14.13 5.83
N ASP A 145 13.79 15.04 6.55
CA ASP A 145 12.66 14.69 7.40
C ASP A 145 11.45 14.25 6.55
N ALA A 146 11.21 14.93 5.43
CA ALA A 146 10.15 14.55 4.49
C ALA A 146 10.35 13.12 3.96
N GLN A 147 11.57 12.76 3.56
CA GLN A 147 11.90 11.39 3.14
C GLN A 147 11.62 10.37 4.24
N ALA A 148 11.97 10.68 5.49
CA ALA A 148 11.70 9.80 6.62
C ALA A 148 10.18 9.60 6.81
N SER A 149 9.40 10.68 6.77
CA SER A 149 7.94 10.63 6.93
C SER A 149 7.24 9.89 5.78
N PHE A 150 7.62 10.13 4.53
CA PHE A 150 7.10 9.36 3.39
C PHE A 150 7.49 7.87 3.50
N GLY A 151 8.72 7.58 3.90
CA GLY A 151 9.20 6.22 4.13
C GLY A 151 8.42 5.51 5.24
N ASP A 152 8.09 6.20 6.32
CA ASP A 152 7.26 5.66 7.40
C ASP A 152 5.83 5.34 6.93
N PHE A 153 5.22 6.24 6.13
CA PHE A 153 3.93 5.96 5.48
C PHE A 153 4.03 4.69 4.61
N LEU A 154 5.02 4.61 3.72
CA LEU A 154 5.19 3.51 2.78
C LEU A 154 5.45 2.15 3.46
N LYS A 155 6.10 2.15 4.62
CA LYS A 155 6.32 0.94 5.45
C LYS A 155 5.03 0.47 6.13
N GLY A 156 4.19 1.40 6.60
CA GLY A 156 2.97 1.09 7.32
C GLY A 156 1.73 0.90 6.44
N ALA A 157 1.71 1.47 5.23
CA ALA A 157 0.57 1.42 4.31
C ALA A 157 0.48 0.06 3.60
N ALA A 158 -0.75 -0.43 3.41
CA ALA A 158 -1.01 -1.64 2.63
C ALA A 158 -0.51 -1.48 1.19
N GLN A 159 -0.04 -2.55 0.54
CA GLN A 159 0.55 -2.46 -0.82
C GLN A 159 -0.39 -1.86 -1.87
N ASN A 160 -1.70 -2.02 -1.71
CA ASN A 160 -2.74 -1.48 -2.57
C ASN A 160 -3.33 -0.15 -2.07
N ASP A 161 -2.72 0.48 -1.07
CA ASP A 161 -3.19 1.77 -0.57
C ASP A 161 -3.02 2.84 -1.67
N PRO A 162 -4.10 3.54 -2.06
CA PRO A 162 -4.08 4.47 -3.20
C PRO A 162 -3.15 5.67 -2.99
N LEU A 163 -2.76 5.98 -1.74
CA LEU A 163 -1.90 7.10 -1.43
C LEU A 163 -0.41 6.77 -1.56
N ARG A 164 -0.04 5.51 -1.82
CA ARG A 164 1.37 5.11 -2.02
C ARG A 164 2.03 5.84 -3.18
N ALA A 165 1.31 6.05 -4.28
CA ALA A 165 1.85 6.78 -5.42
C ALA A 165 2.25 8.21 -5.03
N GLY A 166 1.39 8.92 -4.28
CA GLY A 166 1.70 10.26 -3.78
C GLY A 166 2.87 10.29 -2.79
N ALA A 167 2.98 9.27 -1.93
CA ALA A 167 4.14 9.15 -1.02
C ALA A 167 5.46 8.90 -1.78
N PHE A 168 5.45 8.04 -2.80
CA PHE A 168 6.61 7.82 -3.66
C PHE A 168 6.97 9.07 -4.48
N GLU A 169 5.97 9.81 -4.97
CA GLU A 169 6.18 11.09 -5.66
C GLU A 169 6.86 12.11 -4.73
N GLY A 170 6.32 12.31 -3.52
CA GLY A 170 6.89 13.20 -2.51
C GLY A 170 8.31 12.80 -2.12
N GLN A 171 8.57 11.50 -1.95
CA GLN A 171 9.91 10.99 -1.67
C GLN A 171 10.88 11.22 -2.84
N GLY A 172 10.41 11.03 -4.08
CA GLY A 172 11.18 11.31 -5.28
C GLY A 172 11.57 12.78 -5.41
N TYR A 173 10.63 13.70 -5.17
CA TYR A 173 10.93 15.13 -5.14
C TYR A 173 11.89 15.52 -4.01
N ALA A 174 11.74 14.92 -2.83
CA ALA A 174 12.64 15.21 -1.72
C ALA A 174 14.08 14.74 -2.02
N PHE A 175 14.25 13.59 -2.67
CA PHE A 175 15.57 13.14 -3.15
C PHE A 175 16.11 14.04 -4.28
N GLU A 176 15.25 14.43 -5.23
CA GLU A 176 15.62 15.35 -6.33
C GLU A 176 16.15 16.68 -5.77
N ALA A 177 15.49 17.25 -4.76
CA ALA A 177 15.90 18.50 -4.14
C ALA A 177 17.29 18.43 -3.49
N GLU A 178 17.67 17.25 -2.98
CA GLU A 178 19.02 16.97 -2.46
C GLU A 178 20.01 16.49 -3.53
N LYS A 179 19.60 16.47 -4.82
CA LYS A 179 20.39 15.95 -5.96
C LYS A 179 20.75 14.46 -5.85
N LYS A 180 20.00 13.70 -5.05
CA LYS A 180 20.09 12.24 -4.91
C LYS A 180 19.30 11.57 -6.04
N PHE A 181 19.78 11.74 -7.28
CA PHE A 181 19.00 11.41 -8.47
C PHE A 181 18.74 9.90 -8.66
N ASP A 182 19.64 9.03 -8.18
CA ASP A 182 19.42 7.57 -8.26
C ASP A 182 18.30 7.11 -7.33
N GLU A 183 18.22 7.69 -6.13
CA GLU A 183 17.15 7.44 -5.17
C GLU A 183 15.82 8.05 -5.65
N ALA A 184 15.87 9.26 -6.22
CA ALA A 184 14.69 9.89 -6.83
C ALA A 184 14.12 9.03 -7.96
N LEU A 185 14.98 8.52 -8.86
CA LEU A 185 14.58 7.63 -9.95
C LEU A 185 13.88 6.38 -9.43
N LYS A 186 14.44 5.72 -8.41
CA LYS A 186 13.80 4.55 -7.78
C LYS A 186 12.43 4.88 -7.20
N ALA A 187 12.29 6.03 -6.54
CA ALA A 187 11.01 6.45 -5.99
C ALA A 187 9.96 6.68 -7.10
N PHE A 188 10.32 7.35 -8.19
CA PHE A 188 9.41 7.57 -9.33
C PHE A 188 9.06 6.28 -10.10
N GLU A 189 9.97 5.31 -10.17
CA GLU A 189 9.64 3.98 -10.70
C GLU A 189 8.61 3.26 -9.81
N GLN A 190 8.76 3.35 -8.49
CA GLN A 190 7.78 2.78 -7.55
C GLN A 190 6.44 3.53 -7.60
N MET A 191 6.44 4.85 -7.82
CA MET A 191 5.23 5.65 -8.04
C MET A 191 4.41 5.09 -9.21
N GLY A 192 5.03 4.89 -10.37
CA GLY A 192 4.35 4.34 -11.54
C GLY A 192 3.83 2.90 -11.34
N ALA A 193 4.49 2.12 -10.48
CA ALA A 193 4.09 0.75 -10.13
C ALA A 193 3.06 0.66 -8.99
N ALA A 194 2.78 1.74 -8.27
CA ALA A 194 1.93 1.72 -7.06
C ALA A 194 0.41 1.68 -7.34
N GLY A 195 0.00 1.49 -8.60
CA GLY A 195 -1.40 1.56 -9.03
C GLY A 195 -1.83 2.98 -9.39
N GLY A 196 -3.10 3.17 -9.79
CA GLY A 196 -3.65 4.48 -10.21
C GLY A 196 -3.76 4.70 -11.72
N GLY A 197 -3.54 3.64 -12.51
CA GLY A 197 -3.80 3.61 -13.95
C GLY A 197 -2.78 4.39 -14.79
N GLU A 198 -3.12 4.54 -16.08
CA GLU A 198 -2.25 5.12 -17.11
C GLU A 198 -1.68 6.50 -16.75
N PHE A 199 -2.44 7.31 -16.00
CA PHE A 199 -2.00 8.62 -15.58
C PHE A 199 -0.77 8.56 -14.67
N LEU A 200 -0.80 7.75 -13.61
CA LEU A 200 0.32 7.67 -12.65
C LEU A 200 1.50 6.89 -13.22
N ALA A 201 1.23 5.84 -14.02
CA ALA A 201 2.27 5.13 -14.75
C ALA A 201 3.06 6.08 -15.67
N GLY A 202 2.34 6.86 -16.49
CA GLY A 202 2.97 7.86 -17.36
C GLY A 202 3.72 8.95 -16.61
N MET A 203 3.19 9.43 -15.48
CA MET A 203 3.90 10.41 -14.65
C MET A 203 5.22 9.82 -14.08
N GLY A 204 5.22 8.56 -13.66
CA GLY A 204 6.45 7.85 -13.25
C GLY A 204 7.53 7.86 -14.33
N ASP A 205 7.17 7.49 -15.57
CA ASP A 205 8.10 7.50 -16.70
C ASP A 205 8.57 8.91 -17.08
N TYR A 206 7.68 9.90 -17.00
CA TYR A 206 8.04 11.30 -17.19
C TYR A 206 9.10 11.76 -16.16
N HIS A 207 8.89 11.44 -14.87
CA HIS A 207 9.83 11.77 -13.82
C HIS A 207 11.17 11.03 -13.96
N LYS A 208 11.14 9.76 -14.37
CA LYS A 208 12.35 9.01 -14.71
C LYS A 208 13.16 9.71 -15.81
N GLY A 209 12.49 10.15 -16.88
CA GLY A 209 13.12 10.95 -17.93
C GLY A 209 13.75 12.25 -17.41
N ARG A 210 13.06 12.97 -16.51
CA ARG A 210 13.63 14.16 -15.85
C ARG A 210 14.88 13.84 -15.04
N MET A 211 14.90 12.74 -14.29
CA MET A 211 16.05 12.36 -13.46
C MET A 211 17.25 11.99 -14.34
N LEU A 212 17.02 11.28 -15.44
CA LEU A 212 18.06 10.98 -16.43
C LEU A 212 18.66 12.25 -17.05
N ILE A 213 17.83 13.26 -17.36
CA ILE A 213 18.33 14.57 -17.82
C ILE A 213 19.19 15.25 -16.73
N ALA A 214 18.75 15.22 -15.48
CA ALA A 214 19.50 15.81 -14.36
C ALA A 214 20.85 15.11 -14.12
N GLN A 215 20.96 13.83 -14.51
CA GLN A 215 22.20 13.04 -14.51
C GLN A 215 23.03 13.19 -15.80
N ASP A 216 22.66 14.09 -16.71
CA ASP A 216 23.28 14.27 -18.04
C ASP A 216 23.17 13.04 -18.98
N LYS A 217 22.30 12.08 -18.67
CA LYS A 217 22.02 10.88 -19.47
C LYS A 217 20.93 11.16 -20.52
N LYS A 218 21.19 12.14 -21.40
CA LYS A 218 20.17 12.69 -22.31
C LYS A 218 19.64 11.71 -23.35
N ASP A 219 20.48 10.80 -23.85
CA ASP A 219 20.05 9.78 -24.81
C ASP A 219 19.11 8.75 -24.17
N GLU A 220 19.42 8.33 -22.94
CA GLU A 220 18.55 7.45 -22.15
C GLU A 220 17.23 8.15 -21.81
N ALA A 221 17.30 9.42 -21.40
CA ALA A 221 16.11 10.23 -21.16
C ALA A 221 15.22 10.33 -22.40
N ALA A 222 15.80 10.58 -23.59
CA ALA A 222 15.06 10.62 -24.84
C ALA A 222 14.39 9.27 -25.15
N SER A 223 15.07 8.15 -24.88
CA SER A 223 14.48 6.82 -25.04
C SER A 223 13.27 6.60 -24.14
N VAL A 224 13.36 6.93 -22.85
CA VAL A 224 12.22 6.79 -21.93
C VAL A 224 11.08 7.72 -22.34
N LEU A 225 11.36 9.01 -22.52
CA LEU A 225 10.34 10.01 -22.81
C LEU A 225 9.63 9.77 -24.16
N SER A 226 10.32 9.23 -25.17
CA SER A 226 9.74 8.90 -26.47
C SER A 226 8.65 7.83 -26.40
N LYS A 227 8.69 6.95 -25.40
CA LYS A 227 7.71 5.87 -25.25
C LYS A 227 6.44 6.33 -24.55
N VAL A 228 6.50 7.36 -23.72
CA VAL A 228 5.36 7.83 -22.91
C VAL A 228 4.13 8.18 -23.78
N SER A 229 4.33 8.74 -24.98
CA SER A 229 3.20 9.05 -25.88
C SER A 229 2.53 7.82 -26.48
N THR A 230 3.25 6.69 -26.58
CA THR A 230 2.74 5.41 -27.09
C THR A 230 2.17 4.57 -25.96
N ASP A 231 2.90 4.47 -24.85
CA ASP A 231 2.56 3.61 -23.72
C ASP A 231 1.43 4.22 -22.87
N HIS A 232 1.40 5.56 -22.75
CA HIS A 232 0.44 6.31 -21.93
C HIS A 232 -0.23 7.43 -22.74
N PRO A 233 -0.97 7.10 -23.82
CA PRO A 233 -1.51 8.09 -24.75
C PRO A 233 -2.55 8.99 -24.08
N ASN A 234 -2.66 10.24 -24.56
CA ASN A 234 -3.62 11.25 -24.07
C ASN A 234 -3.47 11.63 -22.58
N THR A 235 -2.32 11.35 -21.97
CA THR A 235 -2.02 11.77 -20.59
C THR A 235 -1.27 13.10 -20.55
N THR A 236 -1.32 13.78 -19.39
CA THR A 236 -0.47 14.95 -19.14
C THR A 236 1.01 14.59 -19.25
N ALA A 237 1.40 13.39 -18.83
CA ALA A 237 2.76 12.89 -18.96
C ALA A 237 3.21 12.83 -20.42
N ALA A 238 2.39 12.34 -21.35
CA ALA A 238 2.73 12.30 -22.78
C ALA A 238 3.01 13.70 -23.35
N ARG A 239 2.20 14.71 -22.96
CA ARG A 239 2.42 16.10 -23.36
C ARG A 239 3.74 16.64 -22.79
N LEU A 240 3.96 16.49 -21.48
CA LEU A 240 5.18 16.97 -20.81
C LEU A 240 6.44 16.29 -21.35
N SER A 241 6.36 14.99 -21.66
CA SER A 241 7.45 14.24 -22.30
C SER A 241 7.77 14.79 -23.69
N SER A 242 6.75 15.10 -24.49
CA SER A 242 6.92 15.70 -25.83
C SER A 242 7.63 17.06 -25.76
N GLU A 243 7.24 17.91 -24.80
CA GLU A 243 7.91 19.20 -24.56
C GLU A 243 9.39 19.02 -24.19
N ARG A 244 9.71 18.06 -23.33
CA ARG A 244 11.10 17.74 -22.95
C ARG A 244 11.90 17.18 -24.12
N LEU A 245 11.33 16.31 -24.95
CA LEU A 245 11.97 15.77 -26.15
C LEU A 245 12.32 16.88 -27.14
N ALA A 246 11.44 17.88 -27.33
CA ALA A 246 11.73 19.03 -28.18
C ALA A 246 12.95 19.83 -27.67
N VAL A 247 13.05 20.03 -26.35
CA VAL A 247 14.23 20.65 -25.74
C VAL A 247 15.49 19.81 -25.98
N LEU A 248 15.43 18.50 -25.78
CA LEU A 248 16.57 17.61 -26.04
C LEU A 248 17.01 17.65 -27.52
N ALA A 249 16.06 17.66 -28.45
CA ALA A 249 16.34 17.79 -29.88
C ALA A 249 17.07 19.10 -30.21
N SER A 250 16.65 20.21 -29.60
CA SER A 250 17.33 21.52 -29.77
C SER A 250 18.76 21.53 -29.22
N GLN A 251 19.07 20.61 -28.29
CA GLN A 251 20.42 20.39 -27.76
C GLN A 251 21.24 19.39 -28.60
N GLY A 252 20.72 18.94 -29.75
CA GLY A 252 21.39 17.99 -30.64
C GLY A 252 21.20 16.52 -30.27
N VAL A 253 20.36 16.20 -29.28
CA VAL A 253 20.05 14.82 -28.90
C VAL A 253 19.17 14.19 -29.98
N LYS A 254 19.55 13.00 -30.46
CA LYS A 254 18.77 12.28 -31.46
C LYS A 254 17.54 11.66 -30.79
N ILE A 255 16.35 12.13 -31.15
CA ILE A 255 15.10 11.60 -30.60
C ILE A 255 14.77 10.27 -31.28
N PRO A 256 14.61 9.17 -30.51
CA PRO A 256 14.13 7.91 -31.07
C PRO A 256 12.72 8.08 -31.63
N VAL A 257 12.46 7.47 -32.79
CA VAL A 257 11.09 7.36 -33.30
C VAL A 257 10.34 6.38 -32.37
N PRO A 258 9.22 6.79 -31.75
CA PRO A 258 8.43 5.88 -30.94
C PRO A 258 8.02 4.68 -31.81
N ALA A 259 8.16 3.46 -31.28
CA ALA A 259 7.60 2.30 -31.96
C ALA A 259 6.10 2.53 -32.12
N GLN A 260 5.57 2.43 -33.34
CA GLN A 260 4.12 2.51 -33.56
C GLN A 260 3.46 1.35 -32.80
N PRO A 261 2.29 1.58 -32.17
CA PRO A 261 1.52 0.47 -31.60
C PRO A 261 1.32 -0.57 -32.69
N ALA A 262 1.60 -1.85 -32.38
CA ALA A 262 1.34 -2.93 -33.32
C ALA A 262 -0.14 -2.85 -33.74
N VAL A 263 -0.38 -2.53 -35.01
CA VAL A 263 -1.73 -2.58 -35.58
C VAL A 263 -2.16 -4.04 -35.49
N THR A 264 -2.95 -4.39 -34.48
CA THR A 264 -3.59 -5.69 -34.42
C THR A 264 -4.62 -5.69 -35.54
N GLY A 265 -4.21 -6.21 -36.70
CA GLY A 265 -5.10 -6.49 -37.81
C GLY A 265 -6.26 -7.31 -37.29
N THR A 266 -7.40 -6.66 -37.11
CA THR A 266 -8.66 -7.38 -36.99
C THR A 266 -9.04 -7.69 -38.42
N ASP A 267 -8.61 -8.86 -38.89
CA ASP A 267 -9.16 -9.45 -40.11
C ASP A 267 -10.67 -9.57 -39.90
N ALA A 268 -11.43 -8.66 -40.51
CA ALA A 268 -12.85 -8.82 -40.71
C ALA A 268 -13.03 -9.87 -41.82
N GLY A 269 -13.18 -11.13 -41.39
CA GLY A 269 -13.78 -12.19 -42.20
C GLY A 269 -15.30 -12.10 -42.20
#